data_AF-A0A2A7S8W1-F1
#
_entry.id   AF-A0A2A7S8W1-F1
#
_cell.length_a   1.000
_cell.length_b   1.000
_cell.length_c   1.000
_cell.angle_alpha   90.00
_cell.angle_beta   90.00
_cell.angle_gamma   90.00
#
_symmetry.space_group_name_H-M   'P 1'
#
loop_
_entity.id
_entity.type
_entity.pdbx_description
1 polymer ?
#
loop_
_entity_poly.entity_id
_entity_poly.type
_entity_poly.pdbx_seq_one_letter_code
_entity_poly.pdbx_strand_id
1 'polypeptide(L)'
;MLIHHYSSSTGEYLSSGQPDADPRNDGRWLIPANATLDAPPERTPTSWPFYRDGAWFLLPDYRGRICYRTDTGEPVEISVAGKTPDELGLTTEPRPSPRHAWVDGAWVVPASVIAAEQQAAAQQTFDMLMAKARKANEGKADAYAAGQLDDEGIYYFKAWAAYQMALVSAFEGASSPDAIVWPSQPAPYVPPKAEPLPPNTSTSPSPTNSADTNATAGTTTDSNASTKQPAASDQAPSPTQDPAGQSTADPAPAAQAAPTQESTSETASAPAPTSTAQP
;
A
#
# COMPACT_ATOMS: atom_id res chain seq x y z
N MET A 1 8.82 57.22 25.07
CA MET A 1 9.94 56.32 25.43
C MET A 1 9.31 54.99 25.77
N LEU A 2 9.74 53.89 25.16
CA LEU A 2 9.23 52.56 25.49
C LEU A 2 10.29 51.80 26.29
N ILE A 3 9.82 50.90 27.15
CA ILE A 3 10.60 49.80 27.69
C ILE A 3 10.14 48.50 27.04
N HIS A 4 11.07 47.59 26.83
CA HIS A 4 10.87 46.34 26.14
C HIS A 4 11.14 45.20 27.12
N HIS A 5 10.08 44.47 27.46
CA HIS A 5 10.13 43.36 28.41
C HIS A 5 10.61 42.09 27.73
N TYR A 6 11.44 41.34 28.44
CA TYR A 6 11.89 40.01 28.02
C TYR A 6 11.73 39.00 29.15
N SER A 7 11.64 37.72 28.76
CA SER A 7 11.60 36.59 29.68
C SER A 7 12.92 36.48 30.44
N SER A 8 12.86 36.36 31.77
CA SER A 8 14.06 36.18 32.58
C SER A 8 14.73 34.80 32.40
N SER A 9 13.97 33.80 31.96
CA SER A 9 14.48 32.44 31.78
C SER A 9 15.03 32.18 30.37
N THR A 10 14.40 32.75 29.33
CA THR A 10 14.75 32.46 27.93
C THR A 10 15.35 33.66 27.20
N GLY A 11 15.16 34.88 27.71
CA GLY A 11 15.48 36.12 27.02
C GLY A 11 14.47 36.51 25.95
N GLU A 12 13.41 35.72 25.70
CA GLU A 12 12.40 36.03 24.68
C GLU A 12 11.74 37.38 24.91
N TYR A 13 11.65 38.21 23.86
CA TYR A 13 10.83 39.41 23.90
C TYR A 13 9.36 39.06 24.20
N LEU A 14 8.76 39.80 25.13
CA LEU A 14 7.38 39.59 25.57
C LEU A 14 6.46 40.71 25.09
N SER A 15 6.80 41.96 25.42
CA SER A 15 5.96 43.13 25.12
C SER A 15 6.74 44.43 25.21
N SER A 16 6.18 45.48 24.62
CA SER A 16 6.66 46.86 24.75
C SER A 16 5.61 47.69 25.45
N GLY A 17 6.03 48.58 26.34
CA GLY A 17 5.12 49.44 27.10
C GLY A 17 5.76 50.77 27.48
N GLN A 18 4.92 51.71 27.88
CA GLN A 18 5.40 52.95 28.49
C GLN A 18 5.87 52.65 29.92
N PRO A 19 7.06 53.11 30.35
CA PRO A 19 7.49 52.95 31.72
C PRO A 19 6.71 53.86 32.65
N ASP A 20 6.56 53.45 33.91
CA ASP A 20 5.97 54.28 34.95
C ASP A 20 6.95 55.35 35.42
N ALA A 21 6.44 56.54 35.77
CA ALA A 21 7.24 57.58 36.39
C ALA A 21 7.64 57.17 37.81
N ASP A 22 8.85 57.52 38.24
CA ASP A 22 9.30 57.30 39.61
C ASP A 22 8.55 58.27 40.55
N PRO A 23 7.70 57.79 41.48
CA PRO A 23 6.93 58.66 42.36
C PRO A 23 7.81 59.45 43.35
N ARG A 24 9.11 59.17 43.41
CA ARG A 24 10.08 59.90 44.25
C ARG A 24 10.98 60.84 43.45
N ASN A 25 10.91 60.83 42.12
CA ASN A 25 11.76 61.64 41.27
C ASN A 25 11.09 61.93 39.92
N ASP A 26 10.57 63.16 39.77
CA ASP A 26 9.81 63.63 38.61
C ASP A 26 10.57 63.63 37.26
N GLY A 27 11.86 63.28 37.25
CA GLY A 27 12.67 63.15 36.03
C GLY A 27 13.10 61.72 35.68
N ARG A 28 12.70 60.71 36.47
CA ARG A 28 13.17 59.33 36.32
C ARG A 28 12.00 58.39 35.98
N TRP A 29 12.30 57.40 35.15
CA TRP A 29 11.38 56.33 34.78
C TRP A 29 11.79 55.02 35.44
N LEU A 30 10.82 54.22 35.85
CA LEU A 30 11.05 52.89 36.41
C LEU A 30 11.27 51.90 35.28
N ILE A 31 12.42 51.22 35.33
CA ILE A 31 12.79 50.14 34.39
C ILE A 31 12.89 48.85 35.21
N PRO A 32 11.98 47.88 35.03
CA PRO A 32 12.07 46.59 35.68
C PRO A 32 13.34 45.82 35.30
N ALA A 33 13.76 44.89 36.15
CA ALA A 33 15.02 44.14 35.96
C ALA A 33 15.11 43.38 34.62
N ASN A 34 13.98 42.92 34.08
CA ASN A 34 13.89 42.20 32.81
C ASN A 34 13.26 43.08 31.71
N ALA A 35 13.69 44.34 31.65
CA ALA A 35 13.29 45.27 30.62
C ALA A 35 14.50 46.13 30.19
N THR A 36 14.50 46.58 28.93
CA THR A 36 15.51 47.51 28.40
C THR A 36 14.86 48.67 27.65
N LEU A 37 15.57 49.79 27.52
CA LEU A 37 15.20 50.90 26.64
C LEU A 37 15.62 50.64 25.18
N ASP A 38 16.52 49.69 24.96
CA ASP A 38 16.96 49.33 23.62
C ASP A 38 15.81 48.67 22.87
N ALA A 39 15.45 49.21 21.72
CA ALA A 39 14.38 48.65 20.91
C ALA A 39 14.80 47.30 20.32
N PRO A 40 13.91 46.29 20.31
CA PRO A 40 14.18 45.05 19.61
C PRO A 40 14.33 45.32 18.10
N PRO A 41 15.19 44.56 17.40
CA PRO A 41 15.35 44.67 15.96
C PRO A 41 14.06 44.33 15.21
N GLU A 42 13.94 44.85 13.99
CA GLU A 42 12.83 44.50 13.09
C GLU A 42 12.85 43.00 12.76
N ARG A 43 11.68 42.39 12.76
CA ARG A 43 11.52 40.93 12.65
C ARG A 43 11.08 40.52 11.27
N THR A 44 11.49 39.32 10.89
CA THR A 44 10.94 38.59 9.74
C THR A 44 9.80 37.65 10.20
N PRO A 45 8.99 37.10 9.28
CA PRO A 45 7.94 36.13 9.60
C PRO A 45 8.43 34.81 10.21
N THR A 46 9.75 34.60 10.30
CA THR A 46 10.38 33.41 10.86
C THR A 46 11.46 33.76 11.89
N SER A 47 11.38 34.93 12.52
CA SER A 47 12.31 35.32 13.58
C SER A 47 11.63 35.99 14.77
N TRP A 48 12.25 35.81 15.94
CA TRP A 48 11.84 36.40 17.21
C TRP A 48 13.03 37.01 17.95
N PRO A 49 12.87 38.16 18.64
CA PRO A 49 13.95 38.79 19.39
C PRO A 49 14.18 38.10 20.73
N PHE A 50 15.46 37.95 21.09
CA PHE A 50 15.94 37.43 22.36
C PHE A 50 16.97 38.39 22.95
N TYR A 51 16.79 38.83 24.19
CA TYR A 51 17.74 39.65 24.92
C TYR A 51 18.72 38.76 25.67
N ARG A 52 20.01 38.84 25.32
CA ARG A 52 21.10 38.07 25.94
C ARG A 52 22.32 38.96 26.07
N ASP A 53 23.04 38.82 27.17
CA ASP A 53 24.33 39.50 27.39
C ASP A 53 24.29 41.02 27.13
N GLY A 54 23.16 41.67 27.45
CA GLY A 54 22.97 43.11 27.28
C GLY A 54 22.62 43.58 25.86
N ALA A 55 22.23 42.67 24.96
CA ALA A 55 21.86 43.03 23.58
C ALA A 55 20.72 42.15 23.02
N TRP A 56 20.03 42.66 22.00
CA TRP A 56 19.01 41.91 21.25
C TRP A 56 19.61 41.07 20.12
N PHE A 57 19.14 39.84 19.99
CA PHE A 57 19.44 38.91 18.90
C PHE A 57 18.16 38.42 18.25
N LEU A 58 18.14 38.29 16.92
CA LEU A 58 17.06 37.57 16.24
C LEU A 58 17.43 36.09 16.15
N LEU A 59 16.57 35.23 16.68
CA LEU A 59 16.67 33.79 16.49
C LEU A 59 15.50 33.28 15.66
N PRO A 60 15.61 32.08 15.07
CA PRO A 60 14.54 31.51 14.27
C PRO A 60 13.26 31.30 15.10
N ASP A 61 12.11 31.62 14.54
CA ASP A 61 10.81 31.37 15.18
C ASP A 61 9.83 30.85 14.15
N TYR A 62 9.48 29.57 14.29
CA TYR A 62 8.55 28.86 13.41
C TYR A 62 7.22 28.56 14.13
N ARG A 63 6.96 29.20 15.28
CA ARG A 63 5.71 29.01 16.01
C ARG A 63 4.51 29.39 15.14
N GLY A 64 3.40 28.67 15.32
CA GLY A 64 2.18 28.88 14.53
C GLY A 64 2.23 28.32 13.10
N ARG A 65 3.35 27.70 12.69
CA ARG A 65 3.48 27.05 11.39
C ARG A 65 3.36 25.53 11.54
N ILE A 66 2.64 24.93 10.60
CA ILE A 66 2.64 23.48 10.43
C ILE A 66 3.96 23.08 9.75
N CYS A 67 4.74 22.28 10.45
CA CYS A 67 5.89 21.55 9.91
C CYS A 67 5.56 20.05 9.91
N TYR A 68 6.46 19.22 9.39
CA TYR A 68 6.25 17.78 9.25
C TYR A 68 7.42 17.03 9.88
N ARG A 69 7.14 15.96 10.61
CA ARG A 69 8.22 15.12 11.15
C ARG A 69 8.97 14.45 10.02
N THR A 70 10.30 14.43 10.08
CA THR A 70 11.14 13.81 9.06
C THR A 70 11.07 12.28 9.07
N ASP A 71 10.77 11.69 10.23
CA ASP A 71 10.65 10.23 10.40
C ASP A 71 9.35 9.64 9.83
N THR A 72 8.24 10.38 9.93
CA THR A 72 6.88 9.86 9.70
C THR A 72 6.13 10.67 8.63
N GLY A 73 6.44 11.95 8.50
CA GLY A 73 5.69 12.90 7.68
C GLY A 73 4.47 13.51 8.38
N GLU A 74 4.25 13.20 9.66
CA GLU A 74 3.11 13.71 10.43
C GLU A 74 3.19 15.22 10.64
N PRO A 75 2.08 15.97 10.47
CA PRO A 75 2.05 17.40 10.70
C PRO A 75 2.17 17.73 12.20
N VAL A 76 3.03 18.69 12.52
CA VAL A 76 3.30 19.17 13.88
C VAL A 76 3.45 20.67 13.87
N GLU A 77 2.80 21.35 14.81
CA GLU A 77 3.02 22.77 15.06
C GLU A 77 4.19 22.96 16.02
N ILE A 78 5.11 23.88 15.68
CA ILE A 78 6.21 24.25 16.57
C ILE A 78 5.67 25.19 17.65
N SER A 79 5.99 24.90 18.93
CA SER A 79 5.59 25.73 20.06
C SER A 79 6.75 26.49 20.72
N VAL A 80 7.98 26.27 20.24
CA VAL A 80 9.22 26.81 20.82
C VAL A 80 9.88 27.76 19.84
N ALA A 81 10.23 28.97 20.30
CA ALA A 81 11.05 29.90 19.54
C ALA A 81 12.55 29.62 19.75
N GLY A 82 13.37 30.13 18.85
CA GLY A 82 14.82 30.02 18.88
C GLY A 82 15.37 28.71 18.33
N LYS A 83 14.52 27.84 17.78
CA LYS A 83 14.90 26.59 17.12
C LYS A 83 14.35 26.52 15.70
N THR A 84 15.17 26.01 14.80
CA THR A 84 14.77 25.67 13.43
C THR A 84 13.95 24.36 13.41
N PRO A 85 13.16 24.11 12.35
CA PRO A 85 12.51 22.82 12.15
C PRO A 85 13.53 21.66 12.16
N ASP A 86 14.67 21.83 11.50
CA ASP A 86 15.71 20.81 11.39
C ASP A 86 16.25 20.38 12.76
N GLU A 87 16.55 21.32 13.65
CA GLU A 87 16.97 21.05 15.04
C GLU A 87 15.90 20.31 15.87
N LEU A 88 14.66 20.27 15.40
CA LEU A 88 13.54 19.57 16.01
C LEU A 88 13.18 18.26 15.30
N GLY A 89 13.95 17.85 14.27
CA GLY A 89 13.64 16.69 13.43
C GLY A 89 12.39 16.92 12.57
N LEU A 90 12.18 18.17 12.13
CA LEU A 90 11.04 18.61 11.34
C LEU A 90 11.50 19.25 10.03
N THR A 91 10.61 19.26 9.05
CA THR A 91 10.76 19.97 7.78
C THR A 91 9.53 20.83 7.50
N THR A 92 9.68 21.92 6.76
CA THR A 92 8.54 22.69 6.25
C THR A 92 7.88 22.04 5.03
N GLU A 93 8.50 21.00 4.48
CA GLU A 93 8.01 20.32 3.28
C GLU A 93 7.14 19.11 3.64
N PRO A 94 5.89 19.04 3.15
CA PRO A 94 5.04 17.88 3.39
C PRO A 94 5.62 16.63 2.73
N ARG A 95 5.49 15.49 3.40
CA ARG A 95 5.84 14.19 2.82
C ARG A 95 4.98 13.93 1.56
N PRO A 96 5.58 13.75 0.37
CA PRO A 96 4.81 13.65 -0.87
C PRO A 96 3.96 12.38 -0.96
N SER A 97 4.45 11.27 -0.43
CA SER A 97 3.70 10.00 -0.36
C SER A 97 4.31 9.04 0.67
N PRO A 98 3.59 7.97 1.06
CA PRO A 98 4.11 6.92 1.95
C PRO A 98 5.35 6.18 1.42
N ARG A 99 5.70 6.36 0.14
CA ARG A 99 6.92 5.80 -0.46
C ARG A 99 8.18 6.61 -0.19
N HIS A 100 8.03 7.86 0.22
CA HIS A 100 9.16 8.76 0.48
C HIS A 100 9.65 8.60 1.91
N ALA A 101 10.96 8.70 2.11
CA ALA A 101 11.61 8.83 3.40
C ALA A 101 12.49 10.10 3.39
N TRP A 102 12.71 10.70 4.55
CA TRP A 102 13.60 11.86 4.66
C TRP A 102 15.05 11.40 4.66
N VAL A 103 15.81 11.81 3.65
CA VAL A 103 17.22 11.46 3.47
C VAL A 103 17.97 12.71 3.05
N ASP A 104 19.04 13.04 3.78
CA ASP A 104 19.94 14.16 3.47
C ASP A 104 19.22 15.50 3.22
N GLY A 105 18.17 15.79 4.00
CA GLY A 105 17.44 17.05 3.92
C GLY A 105 16.35 17.11 2.84
N ALA A 106 15.98 15.98 2.23
CA ALA A 106 14.92 15.92 1.23
C ALA A 106 14.07 14.64 1.34
N TRP A 107 12.83 14.72 0.85
CA TRP A 107 11.99 13.54 0.66
C TRP A 107 12.43 12.75 -0.59
N VAL A 108 12.92 11.54 -0.39
CA VAL A 108 13.39 10.65 -1.47
C VAL A 108 12.69 9.31 -1.38
N VAL A 109 12.37 8.68 -2.52
CA VAL A 109 11.91 7.28 -2.53
C VAL A 109 13.14 6.38 -2.40
N PRO A 110 13.28 5.62 -1.30
CA PRO A 110 14.45 4.76 -1.12
C PRO A 110 14.55 3.68 -2.20
N ALA A 111 15.78 3.35 -2.60
CA ALA A 111 16.02 2.29 -3.58
C ALA A 111 15.44 0.94 -3.15
N SER A 112 15.39 0.65 -1.86
CA SER A 112 14.76 -0.56 -1.31
C SER A 112 13.26 -0.63 -1.57
N VAL A 113 12.55 0.51 -1.53
CA VAL A 113 11.12 0.58 -1.84
C VAL A 113 10.90 0.31 -3.33
N ILE A 114 11.72 0.90 -4.20
CA ILE A 114 11.65 0.67 -5.65
C ILE A 114 11.91 -0.81 -5.96
N ALA A 115 12.97 -1.41 -5.39
CA ALA A 115 13.31 -2.80 -5.60
C ALA A 115 12.21 -3.76 -5.12
N ALA A 116 11.64 -3.50 -3.94
CA ALA A 116 10.54 -4.31 -3.40
C ALA A 116 9.30 -4.27 -4.30
N GLU A 117 8.96 -3.11 -4.85
CA GLU A 117 7.84 -2.98 -5.78
C GLU A 117 8.07 -3.67 -7.12
N GLN A 118 9.28 -3.54 -7.68
CA GLN A 118 9.65 -4.26 -8.89
C GLN A 118 9.54 -5.78 -8.67
N GLN A 119 10.02 -6.26 -7.53
CA GLN A 119 9.93 -7.67 -7.16
C GLN A 119 8.48 -8.13 -7.00
N ALA A 120 7.65 -7.33 -6.33
CA ALA A 120 6.22 -7.59 -6.19
C ALA A 120 5.49 -7.61 -7.54
N ALA A 121 5.80 -6.67 -8.44
CA ALA A 121 5.23 -6.61 -9.78
C ALA A 121 5.63 -7.81 -10.65
N ALA A 122 6.90 -8.23 -10.57
CA ALA A 122 7.37 -9.45 -11.24
C ALA A 122 6.69 -10.70 -10.69
N GLN A 123 6.55 -10.83 -9.37
CA GLN A 123 5.84 -11.95 -8.75
C GLN A 123 4.37 -11.99 -9.18
N GLN A 124 3.70 -10.84 -9.17
CA GLN A 124 2.30 -10.74 -9.62
C GLN A 124 2.15 -11.16 -11.09
N THR A 125 3.09 -10.76 -11.94
CA THR A 125 3.10 -11.15 -13.36
C THR A 125 3.31 -12.65 -13.51
N PHE A 126 4.27 -13.22 -12.78
CA PHE A 126 4.51 -14.66 -12.74
C PHE A 126 3.25 -15.42 -12.32
N ASP A 127 2.63 -15.03 -11.20
CA ASP A 127 1.45 -15.69 -10.66
C ASP A 127 0.28 -15.64 -11.64
N MET A 128 0.06 -14.48 -12.27
CA MET A 128 -0.96 -14.31 -13.30
C MET A 128 -0.72 -15.24 -14.50
N LEU A 129 0.50 -15.31 -15.03
CA LEU A 129 0.84 -16.15 -16.19
C LEU A 129 0.77 -17.64 -15.83
N MET A 130 1.24 -18.01 -14.64
CA MET A 130 1.16 -19.38 -14.13
C MET A 130 -0.29 -19.82 -13.92
N ALA A 131 -1.14 -18.97 -13.33
CA ALA A 131 -2.56 -19.24 -13.17
C ALA A 131 -3.26 -19.44 -14.52
N LYS A 132 -2.94 -18.60 -15.52
CA LYS A 132 -3.46 -18.77 -16.89
C LYS A 132 -3.06 -20.11 -17.48
N ALA A 133 -1.80 -20.49 -17.36
CA ALA A 133 -1.27 -21.74 -17.91
C ALA A 133 -1.84 -22.98 -17.20
N ARG A 134 -1.98 -22.94 -15.87
CA ARG A 134 -2.63 -24.00 -15.09
C ARG A 134 -4.10 -24.17 -15.47
N LYS A 135 -4.84 -23.07 -15.59
CA LYS A 135 -6.22 -23.07 -16.06
C LYS A 135 -6.36 -23.69 -17.46
N ALA A 136 -5.41 -23.43 -18.35
CA ALA A 136 -5.41 -24.04 -19.68
C ALA A 136 -5.19 -25.57 -19.64
N ASN A 137 -4.51 -26.10 -18.63
CA ASN A 137 -4.24 -27.54 -18.46
C ASN A 137 -5.18 -28.24 -17.47
N GLU A 138 -6.12 -27.53 -16.86
CA GLU A 138 -7.07 -28.08 -15.91
C GLU A 138 -7.87 -29.24 -16.54
N GLY A 139 -7.94 -30.38 -15.82
CA GLY A 139 -8.64 -31.59 -16.25
C GLY A 139 -7.98 -32.38 -17.40
N LYS A 140 -6.91 -31.87 -18.04
CA LYS A 140 -6.27 -32.54 -19.19
C LYS A 140 -5.27 -33.63 -18.80
N ALA A 141 -4.76 -33.62 -17.56
CA ALA A 141 -3.74 -34.57 -17.14
C ALA A 141 -4.23 -36.03 -17.13
N ASP A 142 -5.40 -36.29 -16.54
CA ASP A 142 -5.99 -37.64 -16.48
C ASP A 142 -6.43 -38.12 -17.86
N ALA A 143 -7.07 -37.24 -18.64
CA ALA A 143 -7.49 -37.54 -20.00
C ALA A 143 -6.29 -37.81 -20.94
N TYR A 144 -5.17 -37.10 -20.74
CA TYR A 144 -3.91 -37.38 -21.44
C TYR A 144 -3.34 -38.75 -21.04
N ALA A 145 -3.30 -39.07 -19.74
CA ALA A 145 -2.81 -40.35 -19.24
C ALA A 145 -3.68 -41.54 -19.71
N ALA A 146 -4.99 -41.33 -19.84
CA ALA A 146 -5.93 -42.32 -20.37
C ALA A 146 -5.93 -42.44 -21.91
N GLY A 147 -5.16 -41.59 -22.62
CA GLY A 147 -5.14 -41.57 -24.09
C GLY A 147 -6.44 -41.08 -24.72
N GLN A 148 -7.20 -40.23 -24.01
CA GLN A 148 -8.52 -39.73 -24.41
C GLN A 148 -8.51 -38.33 -25.05
N LEU A 149 -7.34 -37.68 -25.11
CA LEU A 149 -7.17 -36.41 -25.82
C LEU A 149 -6.94 -36.66 -27.33
N ASP A 150 -7.57 -35.83 -28.16
CA ASP A 150 -7.27 -35.72 -29.59
C ASP A 150 -5.91 -35.02 -29.84
N ASP A 151 -5.47 -34.99 -31.10
CA ASP A 151 -4.17 -34.41 -31.46
C ASP A 151 -4.03 -32.94 -31.02
N GLU A 152 -5.10 -32.14 -31.15
CA GLU A 152 -5.14 -30.75 -30.71
C GLU A 152 -5.03 -30.64 -29.18
N GLY A 153 -5.77 -31.45 -28.44
CA GLY A 153 -5.72 -31.52 -26.99
C GLY A 153 -4.34 -31.94 -26.48
N ILE A 154 -3.73 -32.95 -27.10
CA ILE A 154 -2.35 -33.40 -26.81
C ILE A 154 -1.37 -32.25 -27.04
N TYR A 155 -1.51 -31.54 -28.17
CA TYR A 155 -0.66 -30.41 -28.49
C TYR A 155 -0.75 -29.30 -27.42
N TYR A 156 -1.94 -28.81 -27.11
CA TYR A 156 -2.09 -27.73 -26.13
C TYR A 156 -1.66 -28.15 -24.74
N PHE A 157 -1.97 -29.38 -24.32
CA PHE A 157 -1.55 -29.89 -23.01
C PHE A 157 -0.03 -29.82 -22.84
N LYS A 158 0.72 -30.32 -23.84
CA LYS A 158 2.19 -30.29 -23.86
C LYS A 158 2.72 -28.86 -23.99
N ALA A 159 2.13 -28.04 -24.86
CA ALA A 159 2.61 -26.69 -25.09
C ALA A 159 2.43 -25.78 -23.86
N TRP A 160 1.29 -25.87 -23.17
CA TRP A 160 1.07 -25.16 -21.90
C TRP A 160 1.92 -25.71 -20.76
N ALA A 161 2.23 -27.01 -20.73
CA ALA A 161 3.16 -27.57 -19.76
C ALA A 161 4.59 -27.05 -19.98
N ALA A 162 5.05 -27.02 -21.23
CA ALA A 162 6.34 -26.44 -21.61
C ALA A 162 6.40 -24.94 -21.27
N TYR A 163 5.31 -24.21 -21.49
CA TYR A 163 5.18 -22.80 -21.10
C TYR A 163 5.34 -22.58 -19.59
N GLN A 164 4.73 -23.42 -18.75
CA GLN A 164 4.90 -23.34 -17.29
C GLN A 164 6.35 -23.53 -16.86
N MET A 165 7.07 -24.50 -17.45
CA MET A 165 8.50 -24.69 -17.18
C MET A 165 9.34 -23.50 -17.65
N ALA A 166 9.01 -22.94 -18.82
CA ALA A 166 9.68 -21.75 -19.34
C ALA A 166 9.45 -20.52 -18.45
N LEU A 167 8.26 -20.35 -17.86
CA LEU A 167 7.98 -19.28 -16.90
C LEU A 167 8.85 -19.40 -15.65
N VAL A 168 8.96 -20.61 -15.08
CA VAL A 168 9.81 -20.87 -13.90
C VAL A 168 11.26 -20.57 -14.24
N SER A 169 11.75 -21.09 -15.36
CA SER A 169 13.13 -20.85 -15.80
C SER A 169 13.42 -19.37 -16.07
N ALA A 170 12.46 -18.61 -16.62
CA ALA A 170 12.62 -17.18 -16.87
C ALA A 170 12.67 -16.37 -15.56
N PHE A 171 11.87 -16.78 -14.57
CA PHE A 171 11.83 -16.12 -13.26
C PHE A 171 13.08 -16.42 -12.44
N GLU A 172 13.51 -17.68 -12.36
CA GLU A 172 14.69 -18.11 -11.59
C GLU A 172 16.01 -17.71 -12.26
N GLY A 173 16.04 -17.63 -13.59
CA GLY A 173 17.23 -17.29 -14.37
C GLY A 173 17.53 -15.80 -14.43
N ALA A 174 16.60 -14.93 -14.01
CA ALA A 174 16.79 -13.49 -14.08
C ALA A 174 17.61 -12.97 -12.88
N SER A 175 18.61 -12.14 -13.15
CA SER A 175 19.40 -11.48 -12.10
C SER A 175 18.66 -10.33 -11.41
N SER A 176 17.57 -9.83 -12.00
CA SER A 176 16.77 -8.73 -11.48
C SER A 176 15.34 -8.80 -12.04
N PRO A 177 14.33 -8.28 -11.33
CA PRO A 177 12.93 -8.32 -11.78
C PRO A 177 12.70 -7.69 -13.17
N ASP A 178 13.39 -6.58 -13.46
CA ASP A 178 13.27 -5.86 -14.74
C ASP A 178 13.95 -6.61 -15.91
N ALA A 179 14.79 -7.60 -15.62
CA ALA A 179 15.50 -8.39 -16.63
C ALA A 179 14.74 -9.67 -17.04
N ILE A 180 13.59 -9.95 -16.44
CA ILE A 180 12.80 -11.15 -16.74
C ILE A 180 12.21 -11.02 -18.15
N VAL A 181 12.65 -11.91 -19.04
CA VAL A 181 12.07 -12.04 -20.38
C VAL A 181 10.98 -13.11 -20.33
N TRP A 182 9.72 -12.68 -20.29
CA TRP A 182 8.59 -13.60 -20.24
C TRP A 182 8.45 -14.38 -21.56
N PRO A 183 8.31 -15.72 -21.51
CA PRO A 183 8.07 -16.51 -22.70
C PRO A 183 6.75 -16.11 -23.38
N SER A 184 6.69 -16.30 -24.70
CA SER A 184 5.45 -16.15 -25.47
C SER A 184 4.50 -17.33 -25.19
N GLN A 185 3.19 -17.07 -25.23
CA GLN A 185 2.18 -18.10 -25.06
C GLN A 185 2.23 -19.14 -26.19
N PRO A 186 1.70 -20.37 -25.96
CA PRO A 186 1.63 -21.40 -26.99
C PRO A 186 0.98 -20.91 -28.28
N ALA A 187 1.59 -21.24 -29.41
CA ALA A 187 1.03 -20.94 -30.73
C ALA A 187 -0.25 -21.77 -30.98
N PRO A 188 -1.19 -21.29 -31.82
CA PRO A 188 -2.36 -22.08 -32.20
C PRO A 188 -1.98 -23.42 -32.84
N TYR A 189 -2.79 -24.45 -32.61
CA TYR A 189 -2.61 -25.76 -33.24
C TYR A 189 -2.77 -25.67 -34.76
N VAL A 190 -1.86 -26.30 -35.50
CA VAL A 190 -1.94 -26.46 -36.95
C VAL A 190 -2.02 -27.96 -37.25
N PRO A 191 -3.12 -28.47 -37.81
CA PRO A 191 -3.25 -29.89 -38.15
C PRO A 191 -2.17 -30.33 -39.14
N PRO A 192 -1.64 -31.55 -39.01
CA PRO A 192 -0.71 -32.09 -40.00
C PRO A 192 -1.37 -32.09 -41.38
N LYS A 193 -0.62 -31.64 -42.39
CA LYS A 193 -1.08 -31.62 -43.78
C LYS A 193 -1.42 -33.05 -44.20
N ALA A 194 -2.67 -33.30 -44.59
CA ALA A 194 -3.11 -34.61 -45.05
C ALA A 194 -2.18 -35.11 -46.19
N GLU A 195 -1.50 -36.22 -45.98
CA GLU A 195 -0.77 -36.90 -47.04
C GLU A 195 -1.77 -37.34 -48.13
N PRO A 196 -1.44 -37.16 -49.42
CA PRO A 196 -2.32 -37.61 -50.49
C PRO A 196 -2.49 -39.14 -50.40
N LEU A 197 -3.75 -39.57 -50.31
CA LEU A 197 -4.13 -40.99 -50.27
C LEU A 197 -3.49 -41.75 -51.46
N PRO A 198 -2.90 -42.94 -51.25
CA PRO A 198 -2.38 -43.75 -52.35
C PRO A 198 -3.51 -44.18 -53.30
N PRO A 199 -3.26 -44.31 -54.61
CA PRO A 199 -4.29 -44.67 -55.57
C PRO A 199 -4.82 -46.10 -55.32
N ASN A 200 -6.13 -46.20 -55.06
CA ASN A 200 -6.85 -47.46 -54.89
C ASN A 200 -6.70 -48.38 -56.11
N THR A 201 -6.02 -49.52 -55.97
CA THR A 201 -6.11 -50.64 -56.92
C THR A 201 -7.24 -51.57 -56.50
N SER A 202 -8.47 -51.26 -56.92
CA SER A 202 -9.58 -52.21 -56.88
C SER A 202 -9.41 -53.22 -58.01
N THR A 203 -9.23 -54.49 -57.69
CA THR A 203 -9.48 -55.60 -58.63
C THR A 203 -10.33 -56.63 -57.89
N SER A 204 -11.61 -56.68 -58.24
CA SER A 204 -12.58 -57.67 -57.77
C SER A 204 -12.92 -58.60 -58.95
N PRO A 205 -12.89 -59.93 -58.81
CA PRO A 205 -13.55 -60.82 -59.76
C PRO A 205 -14.98 -61.15 -59.29
N SER A 206 -15.94 -61.05 -60.22
CA SER A 206 -17.30 -61.58 -60.08
C SER A 206 -17.34 -63.11 -60.02
N PRO A 207 -18.42 -63.72 -59.47
CA PRO A 207 -19.48 -64.29 -60.34
C PRO A 207 -20.91 -64.01 -59.79
N THR A 208 -21.89 -63.58 -60.60
CA THR A 208 -22.83 -64.29 -61.51
C THR A 208 -23.98 -65.08 -60.85
N ASN A 209 -25.14 -64.40 -60.72
CA ASN A 209 -26.56 -64.74 -60.91
C ASN A 209 -27.20 -66.09 -60.48
N SER A 210 -28.36 -66.00 -59.81
CA SER A 210 -29.73 -66.21 -60.36
C SER A 210 -30.81 -65.96 -59.28
N ALA A 211 -31.74 -65.00 -59.47
CA ALA A 211 -33.19 -65.14 -59.84
C ALA A 211 -34.10 -65.50 -58.62
N ASP A 212 -35.33 -65.01 -58.39
CA ASP A 212 -36.32 -64.25 -59.16
C ASP A 212 -37.48 -63.72 -58.24
N THR A 213 -38.23 -62.70 -58.72
CA THR A 213 -39.68 -62.34 -58.46
C THR A 213 -40.22 -61.98 -57.04
N ASN A 214 -41.18 -61.06 -56.78
CA ASN A 214 -42.04 -60.12 -57.54
C ASN A 214 -42.91 -59.27 -56.54
N ALA A 215 -43.35 -58.06 -56.96
CA ALA A 215 -44.58 -57.28 -56.59
C ALA A 215 -44.84 -56.82 -55.11
N THR A 216 -45.62 -55.78 -54.75
CA THR A 216 -46.23 -54.55 -55.33
C THR A 216 -47.01 -53.85 -54.19
N ALA A 217 -46.95 -52.50 -54.13
CA ALA A 217 -47.92 -51.52 -53.57
C ALA A 217 -48.33 -51.48 -52.07
N GLY A 218 -48.52 -50.23 -51.57
CA GLY A 218 -49.53 -49.90 -50.55
C GLY A 218 -49.13 -48.83 -49.53
N THR A 219 -49.63 -47.59 -49.72
CA THR A 219 -49.45 -46.41 -48.86
C THR A 219 -50.58 -46.26 -47.82
N THR A 220 -50.26 -45.58 -46.71
CA THR A 220 -51.12 -44.74 -45.84
C THR A 220 -52.03 -45.43 -44.82
N THR A 221 -51.94 -45.01 -43.54
CA THR A 221 -53.06 -44.38 -42.80
C THR A 221 -52.61 -43.88 -41.41
N ASP A 222 -53.02 -42.64 -41.15
CA ASP A 222 -52.89 -41.81 -39.96
C ASP A 222 -53.91 -42.13 -38.84
N SER A 223 -53.70 -41.49 -37.69
CA SER A 223 -54.69 -40.99 -36.70
C SER A 223 -54.65 -41.66 -35.31
N ASN A 224 -54.43 -40.88 -34.24
CA ASN A 224 -55.51 -40.09 -33.63
C ASN A 224 -55.03 -39.18 -32.48
N ALA A 225 -55.72 -38.06 -32.29
CA ALA A 225 -55.50 -37.03 -31.27
C ALA A 225 -56.49 -37.15 -30.09
N SER A 226 -56.16 -36.57 -28.93
CA SER A 226 -57.17 -35.91 -28.08
C SER A 226 -56.61 -34.98 -27.00
N THR A 227 -57.31 -33.86 -26.89
CA THR A 227 -57.15 -32.66 -26.07
C THR A 227 -57.93 -32.77 -24.74
N LYS A 228 -57.46 -32.16 -23.64
CA LYS A 228 -58.23 -31.20 -22.79
C LYS A 228 -57.54 -30.81 -21.47
N GLN A 229 -57.48 -29.49 -21.24
CA GLN A 229 -57.43 -28.79 -19.94
C GLN A 229 -58.86 -28.73 -19.31
N PRO A 230 -59.04 -28.42 -18.00
CA PRO A 230 -59.05 -27.01 -17.53
C PRO A 230 -58.58 -26.74 -16.07
N ALA A 231 -58.30 -25.44 -15.79
CA ALA A 231 -58.60 -24.58 -14.61
C ALA A 231 -58.51 -25.12 -13.15
N ALA A 232 -58.22 -24.37 -12.08
CA ALA A 232 -57.74 -23.01 -11.76
C ALA A 232 -57.71 -22.89 -10.20
N SER A 233 -57.16 -21.77 -9.68
CA SER A 233 -57.35 -21.18 -8.33
C SER A 233 -56.30 -21.58 -7.26
N ASP A 234 -55.34 -20.71 -6.94
CA ASP A 234 -55.38 -19.57 -5.96
C ASP A 234 -54.78 -20.06 -4.62
N GLN A 235 -53.95 -19.36 -3.83
CA GLN A 235 -53.58 -17.95 -3.75
C GLN A 235 -52.38 -17.87 -2.76
N ALA A 236 -51.38 -17.03 -3.06
CA ALA A 236 -50.43 -16.49 -2.05
C ALA A 236 -51.09 -15.28 -1.33
N PRO A 237 -50.61 -14.75 -0.18
CA PRO A 237 -49.36 -13.96 -0.18
C PRO A 237 -48.55 -13.91 1.15
N SER A 238 -47.25 -13.56 1.03
CA SER A 238 -46.40 -12.55 1.74
C SER A 238 -46.62 -12.17 3.23
N PRO A 239 -45.78 -11.32 3.89
CA PRO A 239 -44.35 -10.98 3.73
C PRO A 239 -43.54 -10.90 5.07
N THR A 240 -42.23 -10.66 4.90
CA THR A 240 -41.22 -10.12 5.83
C THR A 240 -41.65 -8.86 6.62
N GLN A 241 -41.18 -8.75 7.88
CA GLN A 241 -41.10 -7.50 8.65
C GLN A 241 -39.73 -7.34 9.34
N ASP A 242 -39.10 -6.19 9.10
CA ASP A 242 -38.21 -5.48 10.04
C ASP A 242 -39.01 -4.96 11.24
N PRO A 243 -38.33 -4.63 12.36
CA PRO A 243 -38.38 -3.22 12.76
C PRO A 243 -37.09 -2.67 13.39
N ALA A 244 -36.97 -1.34 13.32
CA ALA A 244 -35.95 -0.52 13.95
C ALA A 244 -36.28 -0.15 15.42
N GLY A 245 -35.22 -0.06 16.26
CA GLY A 245 -35.02 0.98 17.28
C GLY A 245 -35.54 0.76 18.70
N GLN A 246 -34.63 0.67 19.70
CA GLN A 246 -34.65 1.55 20.89
C GLN A 246 -33.40 1.39 21.79
N SER A 247 -32.97 2.53 22.30
CA SER A 247 -31.91 2.81 23.28
C SER A 247 -32.23 2.25 24.68
N THR A 248 -31.22 1.80 25.45
CA THR A 248 -31.10 2.06 26.91
C THR A 248 -29.76 1.59 27.49
N ALA A 249 -29.25 2.41 28.42
CA ALA A 249 -28.47 2.08 29.62
C ALA A 249 -26.97 1.70 29.51
N ASP A 250 -26.17 2.70 29.84
CA ASP A 250 -24.88 2.65 30.54
C ASP A 250 -24.93 1.76 31.81
N PRO A 251 -23.83 1.07 32.16
CA PRO A 251 -23.27 1.38 33.48
C PRO A 251 -21.73 1.53 33.50
N ALA A 252 -21.33 2.61 34.17
CA ALA A 252 -20.05 2.92 34.78
C ALA A 252 -19.16 1.71 35.19
N PRO A 253 -17.83 1.83 35.05
CA PRO A 253 -16.89 1.14 35.92
C PRO A 253 -16.48 2.03 37.10
N ALA A 254 -16.58 1.44 38.29
CA ALA A 254 -16.19 2.03 39.55
C ALA A 254 -14.67 2.21 39.72
N ALA A 255 -14.37 3.17 40.58
CA ALA A 255 -13.12 3.68 41.11
C ALA A 255 -12.03 2.67 41.56
N GLN A 256 -10.79 3.16 41.43
CA GLN A 256 -9.66 3.10 42.38
C GLN A 256 -9.01 1.74 42.73
N ALA A 257 -7.71 1.61 42.42
CA ALA A 257 -6.61 1.58 43.41
C ALA A 257 -5.25 1.28 42.75
N ALA A 258 -4.32 2.24 42.82
CA ALA A 258 -2.89 1.96 43.03
C ALA A 258 -2.66 1.91 44.58
N PRO A 259 -1.46 1.65 45.14
CA PRO A 259 -0.14 1.30 44.57
C PRO A 259 0.55 0.10 45.30
N THR A 260 1.72 -0.37 44.85
CA THR A 260 2.79 -1.08 45.64
C THR A 260 3.96 -1.40 44.67
N GLN A 261 5.05 -0.63 44.74
CA GLN A 261 6.38 -0.93 45.36
C GLN A 261 7.33 -1.67 44.39
N GLU A 262 8.43 -1.03 43.98
CA GLU A 262 9.74 -0.93 44.66
C GLU A 262 10.62 -2.17 44.42
N SER A 263 11.57 -2.05 43.49
CA SER A 263 12.92 -2.66 43.57
C SER A 263 13.67 -2.49 42.26
N THR A 264 14.80 -1.80 42.31
CA THR A 264 16.11 -2.16 41.72
C THR A 264 17.03 -0.95 41.93
N SER A 265 17.76 -0.96 43.04
CA SER A 265 19.16 -1.40 43.12
C SER A 265 20.14 -0.33 42.67
N GLU A 266 20.48 0.48 43.67
CA GLU A 266 21.72 1.21 43.84
C GLU A 266 22.95 0.29 43.69
N THR A 267 23.92 0.68 42.87
CA THR A 267 25.34 0.30 43.07
C THR A 267 26.21 1.43 42.54
N ALA A 268 26.72 2.23 43.47
CA ALA A 268 27.84 3.10 43.25
C ALA A 268 29.16 2.31 43.40
N SER A 269 30.08 2.45 42.44
CA SER A 269 31.53 2.37 42.71
C SER A 269 32.33 2.89 41.52
N ALA A 270 32.93 4.05 41.73
CA ALA A 270 34.18 4.49 41.10
C ALA A 270 35.23 4.64 42.25
N PRO A 271 36.52 4.98 42.04
CA PRO A 271 37.24 5.22 40.77
C PRO A 271 38.71 4.68 40.68
N ALA A 272 39.25 4.70 39.44
CA ALA A 272 40.62 5.07 38.99
C ALA A 272 41.88 4.28 39.47
N PRO A 273 43.10 4.50 38.89
CA PRO A 273 43.50 5.10 37.60
C PRO A 273 44.45 4.20 36.76
N THR A 274 44.47 4.37 35.43
CA THR A 274 45.57 3.87 34.59
C THR A 274 46.41 5.04 34.08
N SER A 275 47.63 5.10 34.59
CA SER A 275 48.73 5.93 34.12
C SER A 275 49.32 5.34 32.83
N THR A 276 49.65 6.19 31.85
CA THR A 276 50.91 6.21 31.07
C THR A 276 50.64 6.74 29.67
N ALA A 277 51.06 7.97 29.42
CA ALA A 277 51.32 8.49 28.08
C ALA A 277 52.85 8.46 27.83
N GLN A 278 53.23 7.87 26.70
CA GLN A 278 54.49 8.05 25.96
C GLN A 278 54.64 9.50 25.42
N PRO A 279 55.69 9.83 24.65
CA PRO A 279 57.12 9.49 24.76
C PRO A 279 57.99 10.75 25.01
#